data_AF-A0A077WGM3-F1
#
_entry.id   AF-A0A077WGM3-F1
#
_cell.length_a   1.000
_cell.length_b   1.000
_cell.length_c   1.000
_cell.angle_alpha   90.00
_cell.angle_beta   90.00
_cell.angle_gamma   90.00
#
_symmetry.space_group_name_H-M   'P 1'
#
loop_
_entity.id
_entity.type
_entity.pdbx_description
1 polymer ?
#
loop_
_entity_poly.entity_id
_entity_poly.type
_entity_poly.pdbx_seq_one_letter_code
_entity_poly.pdbx_strand_id
1 'polypeptide(L)'
;MDEEEFSNVAWDMQDNKHDTIDPLSDITESLNQPTLQQHQQPLATEHESSNDNTASGLTSIQIQPQSSDPLVSSGDLEKSGSWLQDDNKLTLHDHAESSSSPLTTRSQDSPQHHILVSDPRKENDYISYRIVSPKSSVRRRFQDFVWLYNVLYTHYPACFVPPLPDKHRMEYVKGDRFSSEFIERRRVSLQRYLQRIARHPILQRSEFFIMFLESPKFNDASARALRESQETMMDTISDSLVNAFAKIRKKDERFVEMKDRVDRLQENMSLLEKTLLRTNKRTEDMAHDYKELASSMAGLAEHENRIGLPLGKFATGLLSYSQHMKEMSAHDGMWLSEVHDFMAYYNVVKNVLKLRDQKQLDFEELSDYLQATITEREKTLHPRPGDGGSYNLAGYFTGKLNEVRGADADKIRREKVLRLDEQIRELQEAVEQTHQVSTGFSEQVKREDGYLARTKSCEMREALSDYTNAKVDFYQQSATIWRDIVNSLEQLEG
;
A
#
# COMPACT_ATOMS: atom_id res chain seq x y z
N MET A 1 -15.20 -61.08 44.87
CA MET A 1 -15.48 -59.62 44.92
C MET A 1 -14.21 -58.84 44.56
N ASP A 2 -13.48 -59.36 43.57
CA ASP A 2 -13.38 -58.85 42.20
C ASP A 2 -12.68 -57.50 42.01
N GLU A 3 -11.37 -57.62 41.81
CA GLU A 3 -10.49 -56.73 41.06
C GLU A 3 -10.80 -56.84 39.56
N GLU A 4 -11.85 -56.18 39.06
CA GLU A 4 -12.10 -56.16 37.61
C GLU A 4 -13.07 -55.01 37.22
N GLU A 5 -12.63 -53.74 37.35
CA GLU A 5 -13.41 -52.63 36.76
C GLU A 5 -12.59 -51.37 36.42
N PHE A 6 -11.37 -51.51 35.89
CA PHE A 6 -10.68 -50.40 35.19
C PHE A 6 -9.76 -50.93 34.08
N SER A 7 -10.36 -51.60 33.08
CA SER A 7 -9.69 -51.96 31.84
C SER A 7 -10.74 -52.05 30.73
N ASN A 8 -11.07 -50.91 30.12
CA ASN A 8 -11.77 -50.90 28.82
C ASN A 8 -11.57 -49.54 28.13
N VAL A 9 -10.38 -49.32 27.59
CA VAL A 9 -10.22 -48.57 26.33
C VAL A 9 -9.20 -49.36 25.51
N ALA A 10 -9.70 -50.28 24.68
CA ALA A 10 -8.90 -50.93 23.67
C ALA A 10 -8.57 -49.88 22.59
N TRP A 11 -7.29 -49.58 22.41
CA TRP A 11 -6.82 -48.86 21.22
C TRP A 11 -6.93 -49.81 20.03
N ASP A 12 -8.01 -49.67 19.25
CA ASP A 12 -8.19 -50.40 18.01
C ASP A 12 -7.20 -49.83 16.98
N MET A 13 -6.00 -50.41 16.91
CA MET A 13 -5.09 -50.22 15.77
C MET A 13 -5.58 -51.11 14.62
N GLN A 14 -6.59 -50.63 13.89
CA GLN A 14 -6.91 -51.16 12.58
C GLN A 14 -5.97 -50.54 11.54
N ASP A 15 -5.09 -51.38 11.00
CA ASP A 15 -4.32 -51.14 9.77
C ASP A 15 -5.28 -50.84 8.60
N ASN A 16 -5.62 -49.56 8.41
CA ASN A 16 -6.34 -49.12 7.21
C ASN A 16 -5.34 -48.47 6.25
N LYS A 17 -4.78 -49.29 5.34
CA LYS A 17 -4.14 -48.80 4.12
C LYS A 17 -5.24 -48.30 3.18
N HIS A 18 -5.11 -47.04 2.74
CA HIS A 18 -6.05 -46.23 1.93
C HIS A 18 -7.06 -45.40 2.74
N ASP A 19 -6.67 -44.17 3.08
CA ASP A 19 -7.32 -42.94 2.61
C ASP A 19 -6.65 -41.73 3.28
N THR A 20 -5.76 -41.06 2.56
CA THR A 20 -5.14 -39.82 3.01
C THR A 20 -6.14 -38.69 2.80
N ILE A 21 -6.94 -38.38 3.83
CA ILE A 21 -7.82 -37.21 3.82
C ILE A 21 -6.93 -35.96 3.96
N ASP A 22 -6.82 -35.20 2.87
CA ASP A 22 -6.16 -33.89 2.83
C ASP A 22 -7.05 -32.85 3.54
N PRO A 23 -6.62 -32.21 4.64
CA PRO A 23 -7.43 -31.25 5.39
C PRO A 23 -7.69 -29.92 4.64
N LEU A 24 -7.31 -29.81 3.37
CA LEU A 24 -7.54 -28.64 2.51
C LEU A 24 -8.69 -28.79 1.50
N SER A 25 -9.33 -29.97 1.38
CA SER A 25 -10.45 -30.17 0.44
C SER A 25 -11.69 -29.35 0.81
N ASP A 26 -11.99 -29.22 2.09
CA ASP A 26 -13.27 -28.67 2.59
C ASP A 26 -13.41 -27.15 2.43
N ILE A 27 -12.32 -26.44 2.12
CA ILE A 27 -12.34 -24.99 1.88
C ILE A 27 -12.80 -24.69 0.44
N THR A 28 -12.70 -25.65 -0.48
CA THR A 28 -13.00 -25.42 -1.90
C THR A 28 -14.49 -25.58 -2.25
N GLU A 29 -15.26 -26.32 -1.44
CA GLU A 29 -16.69 -26.53 -1.71
C GLU A 29 -17.61 -25.40 -1.24
N SER A 30 -17.18 -24.54 -0.29
CA SER A 30 -18.03 -23.44 0.20
C SER A 30 -18.09 -22.22 -0.74
N LEU A 31 -17.32 -22.21 -1.83
CA LEU A 31 -17.22 -21.06 -2.75
C LEU A 31 -18.09 -21.18 -4.02
N ASN A 32 -18.81 -22.30 -4.22
CA ASN A 32 -19.52 -22.59 -5.47
C ASN A 32 -21.03 -22.89 -5.31
N GLN A 33 -21.78 -22.06 -4.56
CA GLN A 33 -23.26 -22.09 -4.61
C GLN A 33 -23.83 -20.83 -5.27
N PRO A 34 -24.69 -20.96 -6.31
CA PRO A 34 -25.37 -19.83 -6.92
C PRO A 34 -26.57 -19.37 -6.09
N THR A 35 -26.65 -18.06 -5.81
CA THR A 35 -27.74 -17.43 -5.07
C THR A 35 -29.00 -17.35 -5.94
N LEU A 36 -30.07 -18.04 -5.53
CA LEU A 36 -31.40 -17.95 -6.13
C LEU A 36 -32.16 -16.69 -5.68
N GLN A 37 -32.76 -16.02 -6.66
CA GLN A 37 -33.61 -14.84 -6.57
C GLN A 37 -34.81 -15.05 -5.65
N GLN A 38 -35.09 -14.07 -4.78
CA GLN A 38 -36.41 -13.92 -4.17
C GLN A 38 -37.16 -12.73 -4.77
N HIS A 39 -38.36 -13.05 -5.24
CA HIS A 39 -39.34 -12.19 -5.88
C HIS A 39 -40.04 -11.29 -4.84
N GLN A 40 -40.14 -10.00 -5.13
CA GLN A 40 -41.04 -9.04 -4.49
C GLN A 40 -42.46 -9.13 -5.09
N GLN A 41 -43.48 -8.77 -4.31
CA GLN A 41 -44.68 -8.06 -4.78
C GLN A 41 -45.52 -7.49 -3.60
N PRO A 42 -46.46 -6.52 -3.81
CA PRO A 42 -46.28 -5.13 -3.38
C PRO A 42 -47.43 -4.59 -2.51
N LEU A 43 -47.32 -3.34 -2.01
CA LEU A 43 -48.48 -2.53 -1.62
C LEU A 43 -48.19 -1.00 -1.73
N ALA A 44 -49.12 -0.30 -2.39
CA ALA A 44 -49.32 1.16 -2.54
C ALA A 44 -49.70 1.83 -1.19
N THR A 45 -49.78 3.16 -0.92
CA THR A 45 -49.77 4.49 -1.58
C THR A 45 -49.67 5.51 -0.41
N GLU A 46 -49.10 6.72 -0.51
CA GLU A 46 -49.77 8.05 -0.69
C GLU A 46 -48.69 9.13 -0.41
N HIS A 47 -48.36 10.04 -1.35
CA HIS A 47 -48.86 11.42 -1.55
C HIS A 47 -48.32 12.52 -0.61
N GLU A 48 -47.59 13.49 -1.19
CA GLU A 48 -47.60 14.99 -1.01
C GLU A 48 -46.22 15.56 -1.42
N SER A 49 -46.02 16.08 -2.65
CA SER A 49 -46.28 17.45 -3.16
C SER A 49 -45.55 18.60 -2.45
N SER A 50 -44.60 19.25 -3.15
CA SER A 50 -44.66 20.69 -3.54
C SER A 50 -43.28 21.25 -3.96
N ASN A 51 -43.17 21.68 -5.24
CA ASN A 51 -42.69 22.97 -5.80
C ASN A 51 -41.62 23.81 -5.05
N ASP A 52 -40.73 24.62 -5.65
CA ASP A 52 -40.57 25.16 -7.02
C ASP A 52 -39.21 25.93 -7.09
N ASN A 53 -38.83 26.31 -8.32
CA ASN A 53 -37.96 27.43 -8.75
C ASN A 53 -36.44 27.24 -8.77
N THR A 54 -35.81 27.12 -9.95
CA THR A 54 -35.49 28.13 -11.00
C THR A 54 -34.43 29.16 -10.57
N ALA A 55 -33.26 29.14 -11.25
CA ALA A 55 -32.70 30.29 -11.98
C ALA A 55 -31.22 30.05 -12.37
N SER A 56 -30.95 30.34 -13.63
CA SER A 56 -29.65 30.37 -14.31
C SER A 56 -28.68 31.40 -13.71
N GLY A 57 -27.38 31.14 -13.83
CA GLY A 57 -26.32 32.10 -13.49
C GLY A 57 -24.96 31.72 -14.09
N LEU A 58 -24.80 31.94 -15.40
CA LEU A 58 -23.51 31.90 -16.09
C LEU A 58 -22.64 33.08 -15.62
N THR A 59 -21.42 32.81 -15.17
CA THR A 59 -20.41 33.85 -14.91
C THR A 59 -19.22 33.67 -15.84
N SER A 60 -18.92 34.77 -16.53
CA SER A 60 -17.85 34.97 -17.51
C SER A 60 -16.50 35.11 -16.81
N ILE A 61 -15.49 34.35 -17.24
CA ILE A 61 -14.07 34.59 -16.88
C ILE A 61 -13.41 35.33 -18.03
N GLN A 62 -12.78 36.45 -17.68
CA GLN A 62 -12.24 37.49 -18.55
C GLN A 62 -10.72 37.45 -18.43
N ILE A 63 -10.00 37.18 -19.52
CA ILE A 63 -8.52 37.19 -19.57
C ILE A 63 -8.07 38.44 -20.34
N GLN A 64 -7.22 39.25 -19.71
CA GLN A 64 -6.51 40.38 -20.28
C GLN A 64 -5.05 39.99 -20.61
N PRO A 65 -4.44 40.50 -21.71
CA PRO A 65 -3.05 40.23 -22.05
C PRO A 65 -2.12 41.43 -21.75
N GLN A 66 -0.92 41.15 -21.24
CA GLN A 66 0.28 42.01 -21.26
C GLN A 66 1.52 41.09 -21.10
N SER A 67 2.73 41.28 -21.65
CA SER A 67 3.31 41.98 -22.80
C SER A 67 4.84 41.71 -22.75
N SER A 68 5.43 41.25 -23.86
CA SER A 68 6.82 41.46 -24.37
C SER A 68 8.09 41.38 -23.46
N ASP A 69 8.93 40.34 -23.68
CA ASP A 69 10.38 40.29 -24.05
C ASP A 69 11.50 41.07 -23.26
N PRO A 70 12.83 40.71 -23.32
CA PRO A 70 13.54 39.90 -24.34
C PRO A 70 14.69 38.92 -23.91
N LEU A 71 14.91 37.92 -24.78
CA LEU A 71 16.16 37.43 -25.41
C LEU A 71 17.55 37.54 -24.72
N VAL A 72 18.25 36.40 -24.51
CA VAL A 72 19.72 36.26 -24.69
C VAL A 72 20.12 34.86 -25.21
N SER A 73 20.65 34.86 -26.44
CA SER A 73 21.73 34.07 -27.08
C SER A 73 21.99 32.58 -26.77
N SER A 74 21.90 31.81 -27.84
CA SER A 74 22.52 30.50 -28.11
C SER A 74 24.05 30.50 -28.04
N GLY A 75 24.62 29.31 -27.82
CA GLY A 75 26.03 28.95 -28.01
C GLY A 75 26.28 27.44 -27.89
N ASP A 76 26.16 26.74 -29.02
CA ASP A 76 26.92 25.57 -29.53
C ASP A 76 27.22 24.31 -28.69
N LEU A 77 26.44 23.25 -29.00
CA LEU A 77 26.82 21.94 -29.58
C LEU A 77 28.30 21.45 -29.52
N GLU A 78 28.55 20.29 -28.88
CA GLU A 78 28.89 19.00 -29.55
C GLU A 78 29.70 17.97 -28.70
N LYS A 79 29.29 16.71 -28.89
CA LYS A 79 30.07 15.44 -28.99
C LYS A 79 30.58 14.71 -27.74
N SER A 80 29.96 13.56 -27.48
CA SER A 80 30.56 12.19 -27.47
C SER A 80 29.48 11.21 -26.96
N GLY A 81 28.89 10.34 -27.78
CA GLY A 81 29.49 9.09 -28.28
C GLY A 81 29.04 7.90 -27.41
N SER A 82 27.87 7.30 -27.70
CA SER A 82 27.72 5.97 -28.33
C SER A 82 28.15 4.77 -27.48
N TRP A 83 27.18 4.01 -26.95
CA TRP A 83 27.24 2.54 -26.86
C TRP A 83 25.82 1.94 -26.88
N LEU A 84 25.49 1.24 -27.97
CA LEU A 84 24.43 0.24 -28.09
C LEU A 84 25.00 -0.92 -28.93
N GLN A 85 24.46 -2.12 -28.69
CA GLN A 85 24.68 -3.42 -29.35
C GLN A 85 25.88 -4.24 -28.82
N ASP A 86 25.77 -5.55 -28.57
CA ASP A 86 24.73 -6.52 -28.90
C ASP A 86 24.91 -7.83 -28.09
N ASP A 87 23.88 -8.68 -28.18
CA ASP A 87 23.89 -10.16 -28.13
C ASP A 87 23.63 -10.96 -26.83
N ASN A 88 22.45 -11.57 -26.89
CA ASN A 88 21.92 -12.70 -26.15
C ASN A 88 22.50 -14.02 -26.72
N LYS A 89 22.97 -14.95 -25.88
CA LYS A 89 23.08 -16.36 -26.27
C LYS A 89 22.93 -17.32 -25.08
N LEU A 90 21.79 -17.99 -25.05
CA LEU A 90 21.47 -19.17 -24.25
C LEU A 90 22.16 -20.41 -24.84
N THR A 91 22.83 -21.22 -24.00
CA THR A 91 23.09 -22.64 -24.28
C THR A 91 22.96 -23.46 -22.99
N LEU A 92 22.11 -24.48 -23.04
CA LEU A 92 22.00 -25.59 -22.10
C LEU A 92 23.19 -26.55 -22.23
N HIS A 93 23.73 -27.04 -21.12
CA HIS A 93 24.27 -28.41 -21.03
C HIS A 93 24.24 -28.93 -19.58
N ASP A 94 24.08 -30.24 -19.48
CA ASP A 94 23.65 -31.04 -18.35
C ASP A 94 24.80 -31.72 -17.57
N HIS A 95 24.54 -32.00 -16.28
CA HIS A 95 25.14 -32.93 -15.29
C HIS A 95 26.67 -33.23 -15.19
N ALA A 96 27.27 -32.96 -14.01
CA ALA A 96 27.77 -33.99 -13.05
C ALA A 96 28.51 -33.41 -11.81
N GLU A 97 27.95 -33.72 -10.63
CA GLU A 97 28.46 -33.97 -9.26
C GLU A 97 29.78 -33.42 -8.65
N SER A 98 29.61 -33.09 -7.35
CA SER A 98 30.56 -33.18 -6.20
C SER A 98 31.42 -31.95 -5.83
N SER A 99 30.94 -31.18 -4.85
CA SER A 99 31.56 -31.08 -3.51
C SER A 99 30.89 -29.97 -2.68
N SER A 100 30.40 -30.36 -1.50
CA SER A 100 29.68 -29.51 -0.56
C SER A 100 30.64 -28.70 0.31
N SER A 101 30.44 -27.38 0.35
CA SER A 101 30.89 -26.51 1.42
C SER A 101 29.81 -25.45 1.67
N PRO A 102 29.50 -25.12 2.93
CA PRO A 102 28.30 -24.35 3.26
C PRO A 102 28.47 -22.89 2.82
N LEU A 103 27.66 -22.45 1.86
CA LEU A 103 27.48 -21.03 1.58
C LEU A 103 26.75 -20.40 2.78
N THR A 104 27.51 -19.74 3.64
CA THR A 104 26.98 -18.65 4.45
C THR A 104 26.44 -17.60 3.48
N THR A 105 25.12 -17.50 3.36
CA THR A 105 24.44 -16.38 2.71
C THR A 105 24.75 -15.12 3.50
N ARG A 106 25.88 -14.49 3.16
CA ARG A 106 26.19 -13.11 3.52
C ARG A 106 25.13 -12.25 2.82
N SER A 107 24.17 -11.77 3.60
CA SER A 107 23.25 -10.72 3.20
C SER A 107 24.07 -9.59 2.58
N GLN A 108 23.79 -9.28 1.31
CA GLN A 108 24.20 -8.02 0.70
C GLN A 108 23.36 -6.89 1.32
N ASP A 109 23.51 -6.65 2.62
CA ASP A 109 23.04 -5.41 3.22
C ASP A 109 24.18 -4.41 2.99
N SER A 110 23.98 -3.49 2.06
CA SER A 110 24.95 -2.43 1.84
C SER A 110 25.02 -1.60 3.12
N PRO A 111 26.21 -1.18 3.59
CA PRO A 111 26.35 -0.43 4.85
C PRO A 111 25.61 0.92 4.86
N GLN A 112 25.06 1.36 3.73
CA GLN A 112 24.20 2.54 3.60
C GLN A 112 22.75 2.34 4.10
N HIS A 113 22.32 1.10 4.34
CA HIS A 113 20.91 0.79 4.68
C HIS A 113 20.66 0.58 6.19
N HIS A 114 21.69 0.68 7.03
CA HIS A 114 21.57 0.44 8.46
C HIS A 114 21.03 1.68 9.20
N ILE A 115 19.70 1.78 9.29
CA ILE A 115 18.99 2.80 10.07
C ILE A 115 18.37 2.13 11.29
N LEU A 116 18.53 2.74 12.47
CA LEU A 116 17.96 2.24 13.73
C LEU A 116 17.12 3.31 14.42
N VAL A 117 15.90 2.95 14.80
CA VAL A 117 14.95 3.74 15.60
C VAL A 117 14.90 3.13 17.00
N SER A 118 15.37 3.89 17.98
CA SER A 118 15.60 3.42 19.36
C SER A 118 15.35 4.53 20.39
N ASP A 119 15.51 4.20 21.68
CA ASP A 119 15.53 5.15 22.80
C ASP A 119 14.35 6.15 22.77
N PRO A 120 13.10 5.62 22.86
CA PRO A 120 11.92 6.47 22.96
C PRO A 120 11.98 7.28 24.25
N ARG A 121 11.89 8.61 24.15
CA ARG A 121 11.89 9.51 25.29
C ARG A 121 10.69 10.43 25.27
N LYS A 122 10.11 10.67 26.44
CA LYS A 122 9.08 11.69 26.62
C LYS A 122 9.75 13.06 26.74
N GLU A 123 9.45 13.93 25.79
CA GLU A 123 9.85 15.34 25.78
C GLU A 123 8.59 16.18 25.92
N ASN A 124 8.36 16.72 27.11
CA ASN A 124 7.17 17.49 27.48
C ASN A 124 5.85 16.76 27.14
N ASP A 125 5.30 17.01 25.96
CA ASP A 125 3.99 16.53 25.49
C ASP A 125 4.06 15.49 24.35
N TYR A 126 5.25 15.11 23.90
CA TYR A 126 5.41 14.12 22.82
C TYR A 126 6.50 13.09 23.12
N ILE A 127 6.48 12.00 22.35
CA ILE A 127 7.55 10.99 22.34
C ILE A 127 8.47 11.28 21.16
N SER A 128 9.77 11.41 21.44
CA SER A 128 10.84 11.49 20.45
C SER A 128 11.61 10.18 20.39
N TYR A 129 12.05 9.80 19.19
CA TYR A 129 12.82 8.59 18.92
C TYR A 129 14.22 8.99 18.47
N ARG A 130 15.22 8.25 18.93
CA ARG A 130 16.59 8.38 18.44
C ARG A 130 16.72 7.59 17.14
N ILE A 131 17.02 8.29 16.06
CA ILE A 131 17.35 7.72 14.76
C ILE A 131 18.88 7.71 14.63
N VAL A 132 19.44 6.54 14.39
CA VAL A 132 20.86 6.35 14.13
C VAL A 132 21.02 5.92 12.68
N SER A 133 21.77 6.70 11.92
CA SER A 133 22.23 6.36 10.58
C SER A 133 23.76 6.18 10.60
N PRO A 134 24.39 5.65 9.55
CA PRO A 134 25.84 5.52 9.49
C PRO A 134 26.61 6.85 9.63
N LYS A 135 25.96 7.98 9.33
CA LYS A 135 26.59 9.31 9.31
C LYS A 135 26.17 10.22 10.46
N SER A 136 25.02 9.96 11.08
CA SER A 136 24.38 10.90 12.01
C SER A 136 23.55 10.17 13.08
N SER A 137 23.31 10.87 14.19
CA SER A 137 22.29 10.48 15.15
C SER A 137 21.43 11.69 15.47
N VAL A 138 20.13 11.59 15.20
CA VAL A 138 19.16 12.68 15.39
C VAL A 138 17.96 12.20 16.19
N ARG A 139 17.23 13.13 16.81
CA ARG A 139 15.93 12.85 17.45
C ARG A 139 14.79 13.36 16.58
N ARG A 140 13.74 12.56 16.45
CA ARG A 140 12.52 12.88 15.70
C ARG A 140 11.27 12.48 16.47
N ARG A 141 10.25 13.33 16.44
CA ARG A 141 8.90 13.02 16.94
C ARG A 141 8.05 12.43 15.83
N PHE A 142 6.95 11.75 16.19
CA PHE A 142 6.05 11.13 15.21
C PHE A 142 5.58 12.11 14.10
N GLN A 143 5.30 13.37 14.44
CA GLN A 143 4.88 14.36 13.45
C GLN A 143 5.95 14.64 12.36
N ASP A 144 7.23 14.45 12.68
CA ASP A 144 8.32 14.63 11.71
C ASP A 144 8.29 13.50 10.67
N PHE A 145 7.88 12.29 11.07
CA PHE A 145 7.65 11.18 10.15
C PHE A 145 6.43 11.44 9.26
N VAL A 146 5.36 12.04 9.81
CA VAL A 146 4.19 12.49 9.03
C VAL A 146 4.61 13.52 7.98
N TRP A 147 5.46 14.48 8.35
CA TRP A 147 6.03 15.42 7.40
C TRP A 147 6.80 14.69 6.29
N LEU A 148 7.69 13.76 6.66
CA LEU A 148 8.50 13.03 5.68
C LEU A 148 7.62 12.25 4.69
N TYR A 149 6.62 11.56 5.21
CA TYR A 149 5.64 10.84 4.38
C TYR A 149 4.94 11.78 3.39
N ASN A 150 4.41 12.92 3.87
CA ASN A 150 3.68 13.85 3.02
C ASN A 150 4.57 14.44 1.91
N VAL A 151 5.80 14.87 2.26
CA VAL A 151 6.72 15.46 1.29
C VAL A 151 7.17 14.41 0.27
N LEU A 152 7.46 13.18 0.69
CA LEU A 152 7.76 12.09 -0.25
C LEU A 152 6.57 11.78 -1.17
N TYR A 153 5.35 11.75 -0.62
CA TYR A 153 4.13 11.50 -1.38
C TYR A 153 3.88 12.57 -2.44
N THR A 154 4.09 13.85 -2.10
CA THR A 154 3.89 14.96 -3.05
C THR A 154 4.98 15.04 -4.12
N HIS A 155 6.26 14.88 -3.76
CA HIS A 155 7.36 15.03 -4.71
C HIS A 155 7.65 13.78 -5.54
N TYR A 156 7.19 12.60 -5.09
CA TYR A 156 7.38 11.33 -5.81
C TYR A 156 6.05 10.61 -6.04
N PRO A 157 5.09 11.22 -6.78
CA PRO A 157 3.71 10.70 -6.91
C PRO A 157 3.61 9.37 -7.65
N ALA A 158 4.62 9.02 -8.45
CA ALA A 158 4.69 7.73 -9.14
C ALA A 158 5.32 6.62 -8.30
N CYS A 159 5.88 6.93 -7.11
CA CYS A 159 6.53 5.96 -6.24
C CYS A 159 5.56 5.35 -5.22
N PHE A 160 5.76 4.09 -4.85
CA PHE A 160 5.00 3.46 -3.78
C PHE A 160 5.59 3.83 -2.42
N VAL A 161 5.27 5.04 -1.95
CA VAL A 161 5.73 5.55 -0.64
C VAL A 161 5.18 4.66 0.49
N PRO A 162 6.04 4.05 1.33
CA PRO A 162 5.57 3.19 2.42
C PRO A 162 4.60 3.92 3.35
N PRO A 163 3.48 3.30 3.75
CA PRO A 163 2.53 3.95 4.66
C PRO A 163 3.12 4.09 6.07
N LEU A 164 2.69 5.13 6.78
CA LEU A 164 2.90 5.23 8.22
C LEU A 164 1.90 4.33 8.98
N PRO A 165 2.27 3.86 10.18
CA PRO A 165 1.32 3.15 11.04
C PRO A 165 0.13 4.06 11.35
N ASP A 166 -1.09 3.56 11.13
CA ASP A 166 -2.33 4.34 11.25
C ASP A 166 -2.51 4.87 12.67
N LYS A 167 -2.85 6.16 12.77
CA LYS A 167 -3.12 6.86 14.04
C LYS A 167 -4.26 6.19 14.81
N HIS A 168 -5.29 5.70 14.11
CA HIS A 168 -6.49 5.10 14.70
C HIS A 168 -6.30 3.61 15.01
N ARG A 169 -5.44 2.89 14.28
CA ARG A 169 -5.19 1.46 14.59
C ARG A 169 -4.33 1.25 15.82
N MET A 170 -3.52 2.24 16.20
CA MET A 170 -2.81 2.20 17.47
C MET A 170 -3.74 2.45 18.68
N GLU A 171 -4.99 2.88 18.46
CA GLU A 171 -6.02 3.07 19.49
C GLU A 171 -6.74 1.77 19.88
N TYR A 172 -6.61 0.70 19.08
CA TYR A 172 -7.09 -0.65 19.47
C TYR A 172 -6.29 -1.25 20.63
N VAL A 173 -5.17 -0.63 21.00
CA VAL A 173 -4.55 -0.81 22.31
C VAL A 173 -5.35 0.06 23.26
N LYS A 174 -6.11 -0.56 24.17
CA LYS A 174 -6.92 0.06 25.24
C LYS A 174 -6.08 0.88 26.27
N GLY A 175 -5.13 1.70 25.83
CA GLY A 175 -4.09 2.27 26.66
C GLY A 175 -3.72 3.70 26.31
N ASP A 176 -3.24 4.40 27.33
CA ASP A 176 -2.62 5.71 27.26
C ASP A 176 -1.58 5.78 26.12
N ARG A 177 -1.55 6.91 25.38
CA ARG A 177 -0.54 7.20 24.33
C ARG A 177 0.91 7.18 24.85
N PHE A 178 1.07 7.16 26.17
CA PHE A 178 2.35 7.02 26.87
C PHE A 178 2.61 5.61 27.42
N SER A 179 1.75 4.63 27.14
CA SER A 179 1.98 3.24 27.53
C SER A 179 3.21 2.68 26.84
N SER A 180 4.03 1.92 27.58
CA SER A 180 5.27 1.34 27.05
C SER A 180 5.03 0.43 25.84
N GLU A 181 3.91 -0.31 25.84
CA GLU A 181 3.53 -1.23 24.77
C GLU A 181 3.19 -0.48 23.46
N PHE A 182 2.49 0.67 23.57
CA PHE A 182 2.19 1.53 22.44
C PHE A 182 3.46 2.18 21.86
N ILE A 183 4.32 2.70 22.74
CA ILE A 183 5.58 3.33 22.35
C ILE A 183 6.46 2.34 21.60
N GLU A 184 6.57 1.10 22.11
CA GLU A 184 7.40 0.07 21.48
C GLU A 184 6.81 -0.40 20.15
N ARG A 185 5.50 -0.67 20.07
CA ARG A 185 4.85 -1.00 18.79
C ARG A 185 5.07 0.08 17.74
N ARG A 186 4.87 1.35 18.12
CA ARG A 186 5.13 2.48 17.21
C ARG A 186 6.59 2.54 16.79
N ARG A 187 7.54 2.35 17.71
CA ARG A 187 8.98 2.33 17.40
C ARG A 187 9.31 1.25 16.36
N VAL A 188 8.76 0.04 16.50
CA VAL A 188 8.92 -1.06 15.51
C VAL A 188 8.36 -0.67 14.14
N SER A 189 7.15 -0.12 14.08
CA SER A 189 6.57 0.33 12.80
C SER A 189 7.36 1.46 12.15
N LEU A 190 7.86 2.42 12.94
CA LEU A 190 8.70 3.51 12.44
C LEU A 190 10.07 3.01 11.95
N GLN A 191 10.65 2.02 12.62
CA GLN A 191 11.85 1.33 12.17
C GLN A 191 11.65 0.75 10.76
N ARG A 192 10.56 -0.01 10.59
CA ARG A 192 10.20 -0.64 9.31
C ARG A 192 9.95 0.39 8.21
N TYR A 193 9.23 1.46 8.53
CA TYR A 193 8.99 2.58 7.60
C TYR A 193 10.30 3.18 7.06
N LEU A 194 11.27 3.51 7.93
CA LEU A 194 12.55 4.05 7.47
C LEU A 194 13.39 3.02 6.71
N GLN A 195 13.37 1.75 7.12
CA GLN A 195 14.05 0.68 6.39
C GLN A 195 13.50 0.50 4.97
N ARG A 196 12.17 0.56 4.80
CA ARG A 196 11.54 0.49 3.48
C ARG A 196 11.97 1.66 2.58
N ILE A 197 12.02 2.87 3.11
CA ILE A 197 12.51 4.04 2.37
C ILE A 197 14.00 3.89 2.02
N ALA A 198 14.82 3.43 2.97
CA ALA A 198 16.25 3.23 2.74
C ALA A 198 16.52 2.17 1.67
N ARG A 199 15.74 1.08 1.63
CA ARG A 199 15.85 0.02 0.62
C ARG A 199 15.33 0.46 -0.76
N HIS A 200 14.58 1.55 -0.84
CA HIS A 200 13.98 2.01 -2.08
C HIS A 200 14.99 2.79 -2.96
N PRO A 201 15.22 2.40 -4.22
CA PRO A 201 16.27 2.98 -5.07
C PRO A 201 16.21 4.50 -5.23
N ILE A 202 14.99 5.05 -5.35
CA ILE A 202 14.72 6.47 -5.54
C ILE A 202 14.59 7.22 -4.20
N LEU A 203 13.66 6.81 -3.33
CA LEU A 203 13.37 7.50 -2.07
C LEU A 203 14.60 7.58 -1.13
N GLN A 204 15.49 6.59 -1.13
CA GLN A 204 16.72 6.63 -0.31
C GLN A 204 17.65 7.81 -0.66
N ARG A 205 17.58 8.31 -1.91
CA ARG A 205 18.42 9.42 -2.42
C ARG A 205 17.68 10.75 -2.37
N SER A 206 16.45 10.77 -1.87
CA SER A 206 15.68 11.98 -1.72
C SER A 206 16.37 12.95 -0.77
N GLU A 207 16.46 14.22 -1.18
CA GLU A 207 16.98 15.29 -0.33
C GLU A 207 16.17 15.41 0.98
N PHE A 208 14.85 15.15 0.92
CA PHE A 208 13.98 15.18 2.11
C PHE A 208 14.31 14.06 3.09
N PHE A 209 14.62 12.86 2.59
CA PHE A 209 15.01 11.74 3.44
C PHE A 209 16.38 11.97 4.08
N ILE A 210 17.35 12.45 3.30
CA ILE A 210 18.69 12.80 3.80
C ILE A 210 18.58 13.92 4.84
N MET A 211 17.82 14.98 4.56
CA MET A 211 17.55 16.08 5.50
C MET A 211 16.90 15.56 6.79
N PHE A 212 15.94 14.64 6.69
CA PHE A 212 15.30 14.03 7.85
C PHE A 212 16.28 13.23 8.71
N LEU A 213 17.26 12.54 8.12
CA LEU A 213 18.26 11.75 8.87
C LEU A 213 19.42 12.60 9.42
N GLU A 214 19.81 13.67 8.73
CA GLU A 214 21.07 14.37 9.02
C GLU A 214 20.89 15.75 9.67
N SER A 215 19.74 16.44 9.46
CA SER A 215 19.60 17.83 9.91
C SER A 215 19.35 17.96 11.42
N PRO A 216 20.20 18.69 12.18
CA PRO A 216 19.94 18.96 13.59
C PRO A 216 18.85 20.03 13.80
N LYS A 217 18.61 20.92 12.83
CA LYS A 217 17.58 21.98 12.85
C LYS A 217 16.46 21.67 11.85
N PHE A 218 15.83 20.52 12.03
CA PHE A 218 14.83 19.99 11.11
C PHE A 218 13.61 20.91 10.94
N ASN A 219 13.08 21.48 12.03
CA ASN A 219 11.84 22.27 12.03
C ASN A 219 11.84 23.47 11.07
N ASP A 220 12.97 24.17 10.95
CA ASP A 220 13.09 25.37 10.10
C ASP A 220 13.24 25.01 8.60
N ALA A 221 13.85 23.87 8.31
CA ALA A 221 14.01 23.36 6.95
C ALA A 221 12.71 22.69 6.47
N SER A 222 12.04 21.95 7.34
CA SER A 222 10.77 21.28 7.06
C SER A 222 9.65 22.28 6.77
N ALA A 223 9.63 23.42 7.47
CA ALA A 223 8.62 24.47 7.27
C ALA A 223 8.73 25.14 5.89
N ARG A 224 9.96 25.28 5.34
CA ARG A 224 10.16 25.84 4.00
C ARG A 224 9.71 24.88 2.90
N ALA A 225 10.17 23.63 2.97
CA ALA A 225 9.80 22.59 2.01
C ALA A 225 8.28 22.33 1.98
N LEU A 226 7.59 22.44 3.13
CA LEU A 226 6.14 22.26 3.18
C LEU A 226 5.36 23.39 2.46
N ARG A 227 5.86 24.63 2.49
CA ARG A 227 5.22 25.76 1.79
C ARG A 227 5.29 25.59 0.28
N GLU A 228 6.46 25.19 -0.23
CA GLU A 228 6.67 24.89 -1.65
C GLU A 228 5.76 23.73 -2.11
N SER A 229 5.62 22.69 -1.28
CA SER A 229 4.78 21.52 -1.57
C SER A 229 3.27 21.81 -1.59
N GLN A 230 2.78 22.77 -0.79
CA GLN A 230 1.36 23.14 -0.75
C GLN A 230 0.89 23.84 -2.03
N GLU A 231 1.76 24.61 -2.68
CA GLU A 231 1.44 25.30 -3.95
C GLU A 231 1.22 24.27 -5.07
N THR A 232 2.04 23.21 -5.15
CA THR A 232 1.93 22.16 -6.19
C THR A 232 0.71 21.24 -6.02
N MET A 233 0.22 21.05 -4.79
CA MET A 233 -0.91 20.15 -4.50
C MET A 233 -2.28 20.74 -4.87
N MET A 234 -2.44 22.07 -4.84
CA MET A 234 -3.69 22.74 -5.22
C MET A 234 -4.02 22.51 -6.70
N ASP A 235 -3.01 22.59 -7.56
CA ASP A 235 -3.18 22.40 -9.01
C ASP A 235 -3.55 20.93 -9.35
N THR A 236 -2.97 19.96 -8.64
CA THR A 236 -3.19 18.52 -8.92
C THR A 236 -4.59 18.02 -8.48
N ILE A 237 -5.15 18.60 -7.40
CA ILE A 237 -6.47 18.21 -6.87
C ILE A 237 -7.60 18.82 -7.69
N SER A 238 -7.41 20.03 -8.23
CA SER A 238 -8.36 20.70 -9.13
C SER A 238 -8.69 19.84 -10.34
N ASP A 239 -7.66 19.28 -11.00
CA ASP A 239 -7.83 18.48 -12.21
C ASP A 239 -8.45 17.10 -11.94
N SER A 240 -8.15 16.51 -10.78
CA SER A 240 -8.61 15.16 -10.42
C SER A 240 -10.13 15.06 -10.16
N LEU A 241 -10.80 16.18 -9.85
CA LEU A 241 -12.24 16.19 -9.57
C LEU A 241 -13.10 16.36 -10.83
N VAL A 242 -12.55 16.92 -11.91
CA VAL A 242 -13.29 17.18 -13.15
C VAL A 242 -13.47 15.89 -13.98
N ASN A 243 -12.55 14.93 -13.82
CA ASN A 243 -12.43 13.76 -14.69
C ASN A 243 -12.87 12.42 -14.07
N ALA A 244 -13.45 12.43 -12.86
CA ALA A 244 -13.79 11.23 -12.08
C ALA A 244 -14.86 10.29 -12.72
N PHE A 245 -15.56 10.74 -13.77
CA PHE A 245 -16.58 9.95 -14.48
C PHE A 245 -16.17 9.50 -15.90
N ALA A 246 -14.98 9.90 -16.36
CA ALA A 246 -14.45 9.49 -17.66
C ALA A 246 -13.80 8.09 -17.56
N LYS A 247 -14.06 7.22 -18.54
CA LYS A 247 -13.54 5.84 -18.58
C LYS A 247 -12.45 5.74 -19.63
N ILE A 248 -11.26 5.31 -19.21
CA ILE A 248 -10.09 5.12 -20.09
C ILE A 248 -10.48 4.24 -21.28
N ARG A 249 -10.20 4.72 -22.49
CA ARG A 249 -10.57 4.04 -23.73
C ARG A 249 -9.69 2.82 -23.99
N LYS A 250 -8.40 2.91 -23.67
CA LYS A 250 -7.43 1.81 -23.84
C LYS A 250 -6.76 1.47 -22.50
N LYS A 251 -7.39 0.57 -21.75
CA LYS A 251 -6.78 0.00 -20.55
C LYS A 251 -5.56 -0.84 -20.95
N ASP A 252 -4.41 -0.53 -20.37
CA ASP A 252 -3.20 -1.33 -20.52
C ASP A 252 -3.31 -2.60 -19.66
N GLU A 253 -3.29 -3.77 -20.31
CA GLU A 253 -3.46 -5.09 -19.71
C GLU A 253 -2.53 -5.32 -18.52
N ARG A 254 -1.28 -4.81 -18.58
CA ARG A 254 -0.28 -4.98 -17.51
C ARG A 254 -0.73 -4.37 -16.18
N PHE A 255 -1.44 -3.25 -16.23
CA PHE A 255 -1.88 -2.55 -15.03
C PHE A 255 -3.22 -3.08 -14.53
N VAL A 256 -4.04 -3.66 -15.43
CA VAL A 256 -5.20 -4.47 -15.03
C VAL A 256 -4.74 -5.69 -14.25
N GLU A 257 -3.76 -6.44 -14.76
CA GLU A 257 -3.16 -7.58 -14.06
C GLU A 257 -2.55 -7.19 -12.72
N MET A 258 -1.83 -6.06 -12.68
CA MET A 258 -1.25 -5.53 -11.44
C MET A 258 -2.34 -5.21 -10.42
N LYS A 259 -3.41 -4.52 -10.83
CA LYS A 259 -4.55 -4.20 -9.98
C LYS A 259 -5.20 -5.46 -9.43
N ASP A 260 -5.54 -6.40 -10.31
CA ASP A 260 -6.18 -7.66 -9.93
C ASP A 260 -5.32 -8.49 -8.97
N ARG A 261 -3.99 -8.49 -9.19
CA ARG A 261 -3.05 -9.14 -8.27
C ARG A 261 -3.04 -8.46 -6.89
N VAL A 262 -3.04 -7.13 -6.85
CA VAL A 262 -3.06 -6.36 -5.60
C VAL A 262 -4.40 -6.56 -4.86
N ASP A 263 -5.52 -6.61 -5.58
CA ASP A 263 -6.84 -6.89 -5.02
C ASP A 263 -6.88 -8.29 -4.37
N ARG A 264 -6.45 -9.33 -5.09
CA ARG A 264 -6.34 -10.70 -4.54
C ARG A 264 -5.40 -10.77 -3.32
N LEU A 265 -4.26 -10.07 -3.36
CA LEU A 265 -3.33 -10.04 -2.22
C LEU A 265 -3.94 -9.36 -1.00
N GLN A 266 -4.73 -8.30 -1.18
CA GLN A 266 -5.41 -7.62 -0.10
C GLN A 266 -6.52 -8.49 0.51
N GLU A 267 -7.27 -9.22 -0.30
CA GLU A 267 -8.26 -10.21 0.18
C GLU A 267 -7.59 -11.32 1.00
N ASN A 268 -6.47 -11.87 0.49
CA ASN A 268 -5.69 -12.88 1.21
C ASN A 268 -5.16 -12.34 2.55
N MET A 269 -4.66 -11.10 2.58
CA MET A 269 -4.23 -10.46 3.84
C MET A 269 -5.39 -10.24 4.81
N SER A 270 -6.58 -9.87 4.32
CA SER A 270 -7.78 -9.72 5.15
C SER A 270 -8.23 -11.06 5.76
N LEU A 271 -8.15 -12.16 5.00
CA LEU A 271 -8.41 -13.50 5.51
C LEU A 271 -7.38 -13.89 6.58
N LEU A 272 -6.10 -13.64 6.31
CA LEU A 272 -5.02 -13.90 7.24
C LEU A 272 -5.16 -13.09 8.54
N GLU A 273 -5.47 -11.80 8.45
CA GLU A 273 -5.77 -10.92 9.60
C GLU A 273 -6.84 -11.54 10.50
N LYS A 274 -7.98 -11.95 9.93
CA LYS A 274 -9.08 -12.55 10.69
C LYS A 274 -8.65 -13.84 11.39
N THR A 275 -7.84 -14.67 10.73
CA THR A 275 -7.34 -15.93 11.31
C THR A 275 -6.34 -15.65 12.43
N LEU A 276 -5.39 -14.74 12.23
CA LEU A 276 -4.42 -14.35 13.25
C LEU A 276 -5.10 -13.73 14.47
N LEU A 277 -6.08 -12.83 14.29
CA LEU A 277 -6.83 -12.26 15.41
C LEU A 277 -7.50 -13.33 16.27
N ARG A 278 -8.13 -14.34 15.64
CA ARG A 278 -8.76 -15.46 16.35
C ARG A 278 -7.72 -16.32 17.08
N THR A 279 -6.63 -16.66 16.41
CA THR A 279 -5.56 -17.50 16.96
C THR A 279 -4.86 -16.80 18.12
N ASN A 280 -4.46 -15.54 17.95
CA ASN A 280 -3.79 -14.74 18.99
C ASN A 280 -4.66 -14.64 20.24
N LYS A 281 -5.94 -14.30 20.07
CA LYS A 281 -6.89 -14.25 21.19
C LYS A 281 -6.97 -15.60 21.92
N ARG A 282 -7.13 -16.70 21.17
CA ARG A 282 -7.18 -18.05 21.76
C ARG A 282 -5.90 -18.39 22.52
N THR A 283 -4.74 -18.04 21.97
CA THR A 283 -3.44 -18.27 22.63
C THR A 283 -3.27 -17.41 23.88
N GLU A 284 -3.72 -16.15 23.87
CA GLU A 284 -3.74 -15.28 25.06
C GLU A 284 -4.65 -15.83 26.15
N ASP A 285 -5.87 -16.25 25.79
CA ASP A 285 -6.83 -16.87 26.70
C ASP A 285 -6.24 -18.16 27.31
N MET A 286 -5.64 -19.04 26.49
CA MET A 286 -4.98 -20.25 26.99
C MET A 286 -3.80 -19.93 27.91
N ALA A 287 -2.96 -18.94 27.58
CA ALA A 287 -1.85 -18.54 28.44
C ALA A 287 -2.35 -18.06 29.80
N HIS A 288 -3.47 -17.33 29.83
CA HIS A 288 -4.13 -16.92 31.06
C HIS A 288 -4.65 -18.12 31.86
N ASP A 289 -5.37 -19.05 31.23
CA ASP A 289 -5.92 -20.24 31.89
C ASP A 289 -4.82 -21.11 32.52
N TYR A 290 -3.71 -21.34 31.81
CA TYR A 290 -2.56 -22.08 32.35
C TYR A 290 -1.93 -21.37 33.55
N LYS A 291 -1.93 -20.03 33.58
CA LYS A 291 -1.43 -19.25 34.71
C LYS A 291 -2.35 -19.36 35.93
N GLU A 292 -3.66 -19.30 35.72
CA GLU A 292 -4.64 -19.46 36.81
C GLU A 292 -4.61 -20.89 37.36
N LEU A 293 -4.46 -21.90 36.48
CA LEU A 293 -4.26 -23.29 36.89
C LEU A 293 -2.97 -23.44 37.71
N ALA A 294 -1.85 -22.86 37.24
CA ALA A 294 -0.59 -22.87 37.98
C ALA A 294 -0.76 -22.27 39.39
N SER A 295 -1.44 -21.13 39.50
CA SER A 295 -1.70 -20.46 40.77
C SER A 295 -2.56 -21.30 41.71
N SER A 296 -3.59 -21.96 41.16
CA SER A 296 -4.46 -22.88 41.92
C SER A 296 -3.70 -24.10 42.43
N MET A 297 -2.85 -24.70 41.58
CA MET A 297 -2.01 -25.84 41.96
C MET A 297 -0.97 -25.46 43.02
N ALA A 298 -0.38 -24.26 42.93
CA ALA A 298 0.54 -23.75 43.93
C ALA A 298 -0.16 -23.57 45.30
N GLY A 299 -1.37 -23.00 45.32
CA GLY A 299 -2.14 -22.88 46.55
C GLY A 299 -2.50 -24.24 47.17
N LEU A 300 -2.83 -25.25 46.35
CA LEU A 300 -3.07 -26.61 46.85
C LEU A 300 -1.77 -27.24 47.40
N ALA A 301 -0.62 -26.99 46.77
CA ALA A 301 0.67 -27.47 47.23
C ALA A 301 1.05 -26.97 48.64
N GLU A 302 0.61 -25.77 49.02
CA GLU A 302 0.85 -25.20 50.36
C GLU A 302 0.05 -25.92 51.46
N HIS A 303 -1.07 -26.55 51.12
CA HIS A 303 -1.96 -27.23 52.07
C HIS A 303 -1.74 -28.74 52.14
N GLU A 304 -1.05 -29.32 51.16
CA GLU A 304 -0.82 -30.76 51.03
C GLU A 304 0.51 -31.21 51.66
N ASN A 305 0.44 -31.98 52.74
CA ASN A 305 1.62 -32.42 53.48
C ASN A 305 2.41 -33.57 52.81
N ARG A 306 1.77 -34.36 51.92
CA ARG A 306 2.39 -35.55 51.29
C ARG A 306 2.87 -35.30 49.86
N ILE A 307 2.10 -34.53 49.09
CA ILE A 307 2.36 -34.27 47.66
C ILE A 307 2.69 -32.81 47.36
N GLY A 308 2.88 -31.97 48.38
CA GLY A 308 3.11 -30.53 48.22
C GLY A 308 4.32 -30.20 47.34
N LEU A 309 5.47 -30.88 47.52
CA LEU A 309 6.67 -30.62 46.72
C LEU A 309 6.47 -30.93 45.21
N PRO A 310 5.96 -32.12 44.82
CA PRO A 310 5.61 -32.40 43.43
C PRO A 310 4.56 -31.48 42.84
N LEU A 311 3.53 -31.15 43.61
CA LEU A 311 2.47 -30.27 43.17
C LEU A 311 2.99 -28.84 42.97
N GLY A 312 3.94 -28.40 43.80
CA GLY A 312 4.68 -27.15 43.60
C GLY A 312 5.56 -27.16 42.34
N LYS A 313 6.22 -28.28 42.03
CA LYS A 313 6.95 -28.45 40.76
C LYS A 313 6.01 -28.43 39.55
N PHE A 314 4.86 -29.10 39.64
CA PHE A 314 3.83 -29.07 38.61
C PHE A 314 3.31 -27.64 38.38
N ALA A 315 2.97 -26.93 39.45
CA ALA A 315 2.55 -25.54 39.39
C ALA A 315 3.61 -24.62 38.74
N THR A 316 4.88 -24.79 39.12
CA THR A 316 6.00 -24.02 38.53
C THR A 316 6.19 -24.33 37.04
N GLY A 317 6.03 -25.60 36.65
CA GLY A 317 6.07 -26.02 35.25
C GLY A 317 4.94 -25.44 34.42
N LEU A 318 3.71 -25.43 34.93
CA LEU A 318 2.56 -24.78 34.29
C LEU A 318 2.76 -23.27 34.15
N LEU A 319 3.30 -22.61 35.18
CA LEU A 319 3.60 -21.18 35.13
C LEU A 319 4.65 -20.88 34.05
N SER A 320 5.70 -21.70 33.98
CA SER A 320 6.73 -21.58 32.95
C SER A 320 6.14 -21.81 31.56
N TYR A 321 5.29 -22.81 31.38
CA TYR A 321 4.60 -23.08 30.11
C TYR A 321 3.73 -21.90 29.66
N SER A 322 2.96 -21.30 30.58
CA SER A 322 2.17 -20.09 30.35
C SER A 322 3.04 -18.89 29.92
N GLN A 323 4.21 -18.69 30.56
CA GLN A 323 5.13 -17.61 30.21
C GLN A 323 5.68 -17.77 28.79
N HIS A 324 6.16 -18.96 28.42
CA HIS A 324 6.63 -19.22 27.05
C HIS A 324 5.51 -19.10 26.02
N MET A 325 4.27 -19.48 26.36
CA MET A 325 3.11 -19.27 25.48
C MET A 325 2.84 -17.78 25.25
N LYS A 326 3.01 -16.95 26.28
CA LYS A 326 2.88 -15.49 26.17
C LYS A 326 4.00 -14.87 25.31
N GLU A 327 5.22 -15.36 25.43
CA GLU A 327 6.34 -14.94 24.57
C GLU A 327 6.09 -15.27 23.11
N MET A 328 5.64 -16.50 22.81
CA MET A 328 5.20 -16.91 21.48
C MET A 328 4.07 -16.02 20.94
N SER A 329 3.07 -15.71 21.77
CA SER A 329 1.95 -14.84 21.40
C SER A 329 2.39 -13.42 21.04
N ALA A 330 3.47 -12.91 21.64
CA ALA A 330 4.05 -11.61 21.27
C ALA A 330 4.55 -11.61 19.82
N HIS A 331 5.19 -12.68 19.37
CA HIS A 331 5.60 -12.84 17.97
C HIS A 331 4.41 -12.98 17.02
N ASP A 332 3.34 -13.66 17.44
CA ASP A 332 2.09 -13.71 16.67
C ASP A 332 1.48 -12.30 16.49
N GLY A 333 1.57 -11.46 17.52
CA GLY A 333 1.17 -10.04 17.47
C GLY A 333 2.03 -9.20 16.53
N MET A 334 3.34 -9.46 16.48
CA MET A 334 4.25 -8.81 15.51
C MET A 334 3.88 -9.17 14.07
N TRP A 335 3.59 -10.46 13.81
CA TRP A 335 3.16 -10.91 12.49
C TRP A 335 1.84 -10.25 12.07
N LEU A 336 0.86 -10.16 12.98
CA LEU A 336 -0.38 -9.44 12.72
C LEU A 336 -0.14 -7.96 12.34
N SER A 337 0.80 -7.28 13.01
CA SER A 337 1.17 -5.90 12.65
C SER A 337 1.78 -5.81 11.25
N GLU A 338 2.59 -6.77 10.82
CA GLU A 338 3.14 -6.83 9.46
C GLU A 338 2.04 -7.00 8.41
N VAL A 339 1.05 -7.86 8.69
CA VAL A 339 -0.12 -8.06 7.81
C VAL A 339 -0.87 -6.75 7.60
N HIS A 340 -1.12 -5.99 8.67
CA HIS A 340 -1.75 -4.66 8.56
C HIS A 340 -0.94 -3.68 7.74
N ASP A 341 0.38 -3.68 7.92
CA ASP A 341 1.28 -2.83 7.13
C ASP A 341 1.24 -3.19 5.64
N PHE A 342 1.21 -4.48 5.29
CA PHE A 342 1.04 -4.90 3.90
C PHE A 342 -0.31 -4.46 3.33
N MET A 343 -1.40 -4.58 4.09
CA MET A 343 -2.72 -4.09 3.66
C MET A 343 -2.70 -2.58 3.38
N ALA A 344 -2.08 -1.80 4.26
CA ALA A 344 -1.90 -0.37 4.04
C ALA A 344 -1.05 -0.09 2.80
N TYR A 345 0.00 -0.90 2.56
CA TYR A 345 0.88 -0.71 1.42
C TYR A 345 0.17 -1.02 0.10
N TYR A 346 -0.68 -2.05 0.06
CA TYR A 346 -1.53 -2.34 -1.11
C TYR A 346 -2.51 -1.20 -1.42
N ASN A 347 -3.02 -0.49 -0.41
CA ASN A 347 -3.83 0.70 -0.65
C ASN A 347 -3.03 1.84 -1.32
N VAL A 348 -1.75 2.02 -0.96
CA VAL A 348 -0.86 2.99 -1.64
C VAL A 348 -0.72 2.62 -3.12
N VAL A 349 -0.48 1.34 -3.43
CA VAL A 349 -0.38 0.87 -4.82
C VAL A 349 -1.66 1.16 -5.60
N LYS A 350 -2.83 0.89 -5.00
CA LYS A 350 -4.13 1.20 -5.63
C LYS A 350 -4.30 2.70 -5.88
N ASN A 351 -3.85 3.56 -4.97
CA ASN A 351 -3.94 5.01 -5.14
C ASN A 351 -3.02 5.50 -6.27
N VAL A 352 -1.80 4.97 -6.36
CA VAL A 352 -0.88 5.31 -7.46
C VAL A 352 -1.41 4.80 -8.81
N LEU A 353 -2.04 3.61 -8.85
CA LEU A 353 -2.72 3.13 -10.06
C LEU A 353 -3.88 4.03 -10.48
N LYS A 354 -4.67 4.56 -9.52
CA LYS A 354 -5.72 5.54 -9.83
C LYS A 354 -5.14 6.85 -10.38
N LEU A 355 -4.04 7.33 -9.80
CA LEU A 355 -3.37 8.55 -10.28
C LEU A 355 -2.78 8.34 -11.68
N ARG A 356 -2.24 7.15 -11.95
CA ARG A 356 -1.78 6.74 -13.28
C ARG A 356 -2.91 6.78 -14.30
N ASP A 357 -4.05 6.19 -13.94
CA ASP A 357 -5.26 6.17 -14.75
C ASP A 357 -5.78 7.59 -15.01
N GLN A 358 -5.70 8.49 -14.02
CA GLN A 358 -6.02 9.90 -14.17
C GLN A 358 -5.13 10.60 -15.21
N LYS A 359 -3.81 10.42 -15.15
CA LYS A 359 -2.88 11.00 -16.13
C LYS A 359 -3.10 10.49 -17.56
N GLN A 360 -3.56 9.24 -17.69
CA GLN A 360 -3.95 8.69 -18.98
C GLN A 360 -5.24 9.32 -19.52
N LEU A 361 -6.23 9.57 -18.65
CA LEU A 361 -7.46 10.26 -19.02
C LEU A 361 -7.19 11.69 -19.49
N ASP A 362 -6.36 12.44 -18.76
CA ASP A 362 -6.00 13.82 -19.11
C ASP A 362 -5.36 13.90 -20.52
N PHE A 363 -4.52 12.91 -20.86
CA PHE A 363 -3.96 12.78 -22.22
C PHE A 363 -5.02 12.47 -23.28
N GLU A 364 -5.91 11.51 -23.02
CA GLU A 364 -6.97 11.11 -23.96
C GLU A 364 -7.92 12.29 -24.22
N GLU A 365 -8.30 13.04 -23.19
CA GLU A 365 -9.17 14.21 -23.29
C GLU A 365 -8.54 15.36 -24.09
N LEU A 366 -7.28 15.70 -23.81
CA LEU A 366 -6.57 16.73 -24.57
C LEU A 366 -6.39 16.33 -26.04
N SER A 367 -6.12 15.05 -26.30
CA SER A 367 -6.04 14.51 -27.66
C SER A 367 -7.39 14.62 -28.39
N ASP A 368 -8.50 14.30 -27.73
CA ASP A 368 -9.84 14.42 -28.30
C ASP A 368 -10.20 15.89 -28.57
N TYR A 369 -9.83 16.80 -27.67
CA TYR A 369 -10.02 18.24 -27.86
C TYR A 369 -9.22 18.78 -29.05
N LEU A 370 -7.97 18.34 -29.21
CA LEU A 370 -7.15 18.66 -30.38
C LEU A 370 -7.81 18.17 -31.67
N GLN A 371 -8.31 16.93 -31.71
CA GLN A 371 -9.00 16.39 -32.89
C GLN A 371 -10.29 17.15 -33.22
N ALA A 372 -11.05 17.56 -32.21
CA ALA A 372 -12.24 18.39 -32.39
C ALA A 372 -11.89 19.76 -33.00
N THR A 373 -10.82 20.40 -32.52
CA THR A 373 -10.34 21.69 -33.03
C THR A 373 -9.81 21.58 -34.47
N ILE A 374 -9.07 20.51 -34.80
CA ILE A 374 -8.64 20.21 -36.17
C ILE A 374 -9.87 20.05 -37.09
N THR A 375 -10.89 19.32 -36.64
CA THR A 375 -12.13 19.12 -37.41
C THR A 375 -12.90 20.43 -37.61
N GLU A 376 -12.96 21.31 -36.60
CA GLU A 376 -13.57 22.64 -36.74
C GLU A 376 -12.80 23.49 -37.76
N ARG A 377 -11.46 23.47 -37.69
CA ARG A 377 -10.59 24.15 -38.64
C ARG A 377 -10.83 23.67 -40.06
N GLU A 378 -10.89 22.36 -40.30
CA GLU A 378 -11.22 21.79 -41.61
C GLU A 378 -12.60 22.21 -42.12
N LYS A 379 -13.63 22.22 -41.26
CA LYS A 379 -14.98 22.70 -41.60
C LYS A 379 -14.98 24.19 -41.97
N THR A 380 -14.16 25.00 -41.29
CA THR A 380 -14.04 26.43 -41.61
C THR A 380 -13.26 26.69 -42.91
N LEU A 381 -12.29 25.84 -43.25
CA LEU A 381 -11.51 25.93 -44.50
C LEU A 381 -12.28 25.43 -45.72
N HIS A 382 -13.00 24.31 -45.56
CA HIS A 382 -13.76 23.65 -46.63
C HIS A 382 -15.24 23.58 -46.24
N PRO A 383 -15.97 24.72 -46.24
CA PRO A 383 -17.41 24.68 -46.03
C PRO A 383 -18.04 23.86 -47.16
N ARG A 384 -18.58 22.68 -46.83
CA ARG A 384 -19.29 21.85 -47.81
C ARG A 384 -20.52 22.61 -48.32
N PRO A 385 -20.73 22.75 -49.63
CA PRO A 385 -21.96 23.30 -50.18
C PRO A 385 -23.11 22.34 -49.81
N GLY A 386 -23.89 22.67 -48.79
CA GLY A 386 -25.04 21.87 -48.36
C GLY A 386 -25.11 21.53 -46.86
N ASP A 387 -24.08 21.81 -46.06
CA ASP A 387 -24.11 21.53 -44.60
C ASP A 387 -24.81 22.65 -43.78
N GLY A 388 -25.53 23.54 -44.47
CA GLY A 388 -26.47 24.51 -43.89
C GLY A 388 -27.81 23.87 -43.51
N GLY A 389 -27.78 22.62 -43.04
CA GLY A 389 -28.95 21.87 -42.58
C GLY A 389 -29.41 22.31 -41.18
N SER A 390 -29.83 23.56 -41.04
CA SER A 390 -30.69 23.97 -39.93
C SER A 390 -31.71 24.98 -40.47
N TYR A 391 -32.98 24.68 -40.22
CA TYR A 391 -34.19 25.40 -40.62
C TYR A 391 -34.33 26.79 -39.98
N ASN A 392 -33.24 27.56 -39.92
CA ASN A 392 -33.19 28.88 -39.34
C ASN A 392 -32.99 29.91 -40.44
N LEU A 393 -34.03 30.71 -40.66
CA LEU A 393 -34.07 31.84 -41.60
C LEU A 393 -32.86 32.79 -41.44
N ALA A 394 -32.26 32.83 -40.25
CA ALA A 394 -31.04 33.57 -39.93
C ALA A 394 -29.80 33.15 -40.76
N GLY A 395 -29.64 31.87 -41.11
CA GLY A 395 -28.51 31.37 -41.91
C GLY A 395 -28.56 31.84 -43.37
N TYR A 396 -29.76 31.97 -43.93
CA TYR A 396 -29.98 32.47 -45.30
C TYR A 396 -29.80 33.99 -45.39
N PHE A 397 -30.30 34.74 -44.40
CA PHE A 397 -30.11 36.19 -44.36
C PHE A 397 -28.66 36.58 -44.10
N THR A 398 -27.94 35.85 -43.24
CA THR A 398 -26.50 36.08 -43.02
C THR A 398 -25.66 35.67 -44.24
N GLY A 399 -26.01 34.58 -44.94
CA GLY A 399 -25.36 34.15 -46.18
C GLY A 399 -25.43 35.21 -47.29
N LYS A 400 -26.62 35.75 -47.56
CA LYS A 400 -26.80 36.82 -48.58
C LYS A 400 -26.32 38.20 -48.14
N LEU A 401 -26.38 38.53 -46.84
CA LEU A 401 -25.82 39.79 -46.32
C LEU A 401 -24.27 39.78 -46.37
N ASN A 402 -23.65 38.62 -46.14
CA ASN A 402 -22.19 38.43 -46.28
C ASN A 402 -21.73 38.43 -47.74
N GLU A 403 -22.56 37.95 -48.67
CA GLU A 403 -22.31 37.95 -50.11
C GLU A 403 -22.24 39.39 -50.68
N VAL A 404 -23.01 40.33 -50.12
CA VAL A 404 -22.96 41.77 -50.49
C VAL A 404 -21.78 42.51 -49.83
N ARG A 405 -21.18 41.96 -48.77
CA ARG A 405 -20.03 42.55 -48.04
C ARG A 405 -18.66 42.00 -48.48
N GLY A 406 -18.61 40.92 -49.28
CA GLY A 406 -17.58 40.48 -50.23
C GLY A 406 -16.10 40.35 -49.78
N ALA A 407 -15.54 41.35 -49.10
CA ALA A 407 -14.16 41.40 -48.63
C ALA A 407 -14.02 41.09 -47.13
N ASP A 408 -15.03 41.38 -46.31
CA ASP A 408 -14.94 41.19 -44.85
C ASP A 408 -15.21 39.76 -44.40
N ALA A 409 -16.14 39.02 -45.03
CA ALA A 409 -16.49 37.67 -44.60
C ALA A 409 -15.35 36.65 -44.84
N ASP A 410 -14.65 36.78 -45.96
CA ASP A 410 -13.46 35.98 -46.24
C ASP A 410 -12.29 36.36 -45.34
N LYS A 411 -12.17 37.63 -44.95
CA LYS A 411 -11.17 38.08 -43.99
C LYS A 411 -11.45 37.53 -42.58
N ILE A 412 -12.71 37.57 -42.13
CA ILE A 412 -13.15 36.99 -40.84
C ILE A 412 -12.90 35.48 -40.80
N ARG A 413 -13.19 34.76 -41.90
CA ARG A 413 -12.93 33.32 -42.00
C ARG A 413 -11.42 33.03 -41.94
N ARG A 414 -10.60 33.78 -42.66
CA ARG A 414 -9.14 33.68 -42.59
C ARG A 414 -8.62 33.96 -41.19
N GLU A 415 -9.12 34.99 -40.52
CA GLU A 415 -8.77 35.29 -39.12
C GLU A 415 -9.18 34.16 -38.17
N LYS A 416 -10.37 33.55 -38.36
CA LYS A 416 -10.80 32.40 -37.56
C LYS A 416 -9.90 31.18 -37.80
N VAL A 417 -9.53 30.90 -39.05
CA VAL A 417 -8.61 29.81 -39.38
C VAL A 417 -7.23 30.06 -38.75
N LEU A 418 -6.71 31.28 -38.81
CA LEU A 418 -5.43 31.63 -38.16
C LEU A 418 -5.48 31.46 -36.65
N ARG A 419 -6.60 31.82 -35.99
CA ARG A 419 -6.78 31.57 -34.55
C ARG A 419 -6.85 30.07 -34.24
N LEU A 420 -7.58 29.29 -35.04
CA LEU A 420 -7.66 27.84 -34.88
C LEU A 420 -6.30 27.17 -35.14
N ASP A 421 -5.52 27.66 -36.10
CA ASP A 421 -4.16 27.16 -36.38
C ASP A 421 -3.22 27.43 -35.20
N GLU A 422 -3.31 28.60 -34.57
CA GLU A 422 -2.53 28.90 -33.36
C GLU A 422 -2.96 28.01 -32.19
N GLN A 423 -4.26 27.85 -31.97
CA GLN A 423 -4.80 26.96 -30.94
C GLN A 423 -4.39 25.49 -31.18
N ILE A 424 -4.40 25.02 -32.42
CA ILE A 424 -3.93 23.67 -32.78
C ILE A 424 -2.45 23.52 -32.43
N ARG A 425 -1.62 24.54 -32.69
CA ARG A 425 -0.19 24.52 -32.36
C ARG A 425 0.03 24.40 -30.85
N GLU A 426 -0.65 25.23 -30.06
CA GLU A 426 -0.58 25.19 -28.59
C GLU A 426 -1.08 23.85 -28.03
N LEU A 427 -2.20 23.34 -28.56
CA LEU A 427 -2.76 22.06 -28.14
C LEU A 427 -1.89 20.87 -28.54
N GLN A 428 -1.24 20.91 -29.71
CA GLN A 428 -0.28 19.87 -30.11
C GLN A 428 0.90 19.79 -29.14
N GLU A 429 1.43 20.94 -28.72
CA GLU A 429 2.49 21.00 -27.73
C GLU A 429 2.03 20.48 -26.36
N ALA A 430 0.84 20.88 -25.90
CA ALA A 430 0.27 20.41 -24.64
C ALA A 430 -0.02 18.89 -24.65
N VAL A 431 -0.52 18.35 -25.77
CA VAL A 431 -0.76 16.90 -25.94
C VAL A 431 0.54 16.12 -25.90
N GLU A 432 1.59 16.60 -26.58
CA GLU A 432 2.91 15.95 -26.56
C GLU A 432 3.52 15.95 -25.15
N GLN A 433 3.45 17.07 -24.43
CA GLN A 433 3.90 17.16 -23.04
C GLN A 433 3.12 16.18 -22.14
N THR A 434 1.79 16.16 -22.25
CA THR A 434 0.93 15.28 -21.44
C THR A 434 1.16 13.81 -21.78
N HIS A 435 1.41 13.48 -23.05
CA HIS A 435 1.79 12.14 -23.50
C HIS A 435 3.09 11.67 -22.87
N GLN A 436 4.12 12.53 -22.86
CA GLN A 436 5.41 12.23 -22.23
C GLN A 436 5.26 12.02 -20.72
N VAL A 437 4.47 12.87 -20.04
CA VAL A 437 4.16 12.73 -18.61
C VAL A 437 3.43 11.42 -18.31
N SER A 438 2.37 11.10 -19.04
CA SER A 438 1.60 9.85 -18.84
C SER A 438 2.46 8.60 -19.10
N THR A 439 3.27 8.62 -20.16
CA THR A 439 4.17 7.52 -20.51
C THR A 439 5.24 7.33 -19.45
N GLY A 440 5.93 8.41 -19.06
CA GLY A 440 6.95 8.38 -18.01
C GLY A 440 6.41 7.92 -16.66
N PHE A 441 5.20 8.38 -16.29
CA PHE A 441 4.51 7.92 -15.08
C PHE A 441 4.23 6.41 -15.13
N SER A 442 3.68 5.92 -16.24
CA SER A 442 3.39 4.50 -16.44
C SER A 442 4.65 3.64 -16.36
N GLU A 443 5.76 4.06 -16.99
CA GLU A 443 7.04 3.36 -16.89
C GLU A 443 7.57 3.32 -15.46
N GLN A 444 7.44 4.43 -14.73
CA GLN A 444 7.89 4.49 -13.35
C GLN A 444 7.08 3.54 -12.46
N VAL A 445 5.75 3.54 -12.55
CA VAL A 445 4.88 2.61 -11.80
C VAL A 445 5.23 1.15 -12.09
N LYS A 446 5.59 0.83 -13.34
CA LYS A 446 6.06 -0.52 -13.70
C LYS A 446 7.36 -0.91 -12.97
N ARG A 447 8.31 0.03 -12.82
CA ARG A 447 9.56 -0.23 -12.06
C ARG A 447 9.26 -0.41 -10.58
N GLU A 448 8.37 0.41 -10.02
CA GLU A 448 7.94 0.36 -8.63
C GLU A 448 7.33 -0.98 -8.26
N ASP A 449 6.55 -1.59 -9.15
CA ASP A 449 6.02 -2.93 -8.93
C ASP A 449 7.13 -4.00 -8.77
N GLY A 450 8.20 -3.87 -9.54
CA GLY A 450 9.39 -4.71 -9.39
C GLY A 450 10.09 -4.51 -8.06
N TYR A 451 10.15 -3.27 -7.56
CA TYR A 451 10.72 -2.97 -6.24
C TYR A 451 9.84 -3.52 -5.10
N LEU A 452 8.52 -3.32 -5.18
CA LEU A 452 7.57 -3.85 -4.22
C LEU A 452 7.63 -5.36 -4.13
N ALA A 453 7.71 -6.06 -5.26
CA ALA A 453 7.80 -7.52 -5.28
C ALA A 453 9.04 -8.02 -4.52
N ARG A 454 10.20 -7.40 -4.75
CA ARG A 454 11.46 -7.76 -4.05
C ARG A 454 11.38 -7.47 -2.55
N THR A 455 10.93 -6.27 -2.18
CA THR A 455 10.79 -5.86 -0.78
C THR A 455 9.83 -6.78 -0.04
N LYS A 456 8.66 -7.05 -0.63
CA LYS A 456 7.66 -7.97 -0.09
C LYS A 456 8.24 -9.37 0.14
N SER A 457 8.94 -9.94 -0.84
CA SER A 457 9.51 -11.28 -0.69
C SER A 457 10.53 -11.35 0.45
N CYS A 458 11.34 -10.32 0.65
CA CYS A 458 12.30 -10.25 1.74
C CYS A 458 11.59 -10.13 3.10
N GLU A 459 10.68 -9.17 3.23
CA GLU A 459 9.94 -8.90 4.48
C GLU A 459 9.05 -10.07 4.89
N MET A 460 8.36 -10.69 3.92
CA MET A 460 7.53 -11.88 4.17
C MET A 460 8.37 -13.04 4.70
N ARG A 461 9.55 -13.27 4.11
CA ARG A 461 10.46 -14.32 4.56
C ARG A 461 10.96 -14.06 5.97
N GLU A 462 11.36 -12.82 6.28
CA GLU A 462 11.82 -12.42 7.62
C GLU A 462 10.69 -12.60 8.64
N ALA A 463 9.51 -12.04 8.39
CA ALA A 463 8.38 -12.10 9.30
C ALA A 463 7.87 -13.55 9.53
N LEU A 464 7.77 -14.36 8.47
CA LEU A 464 7.39 -15.77 8.62
C LEU A 464 8.47 -16.57 9.32
N SER A 465 9.75 -16.29 9.08
CA SER A 465 10.86 -16.95 9.78
C SER A 465 10.76 -16.67 11.29
N ASP A 466 10.62 -15.41 11.69
CA ASP A 466 10.50 -15.03 13.10
C ASP A 466 9.27 -15.67 13.75
N TYR A 467 8.12 -15.66 13.05
CA TYR A 467 6.91 -16.33 13.49
C TYR A 467 7.11 -17.84 13.68
N THR A 468 7.71 -18.53 12.70
CA THR A 468 7.93 -19.98 12.79
C THR A 468 8.98 -20.36 13.83
N ASN A 469 10.07 -19.59 13.95
CA ASN A 469 11.11 -19.84 14.94
C ASN A 469 10.55 -19.71 16.36
N ALA A 470 9.75 -18.69 16.63
CA ALA A 470 9.07 -18.53 17.91
C ALA A 470 8.14 -19.71 18.24
N LYS A 471 7.43 -20.28 17.25
CA LYS A 471 6.64 -21.50 17.45
C LYS A 471 7.52 -22.70 17.77
N VAL A 472 8.60 -22.90 17.01
CA VAL A 472 9.53 -24.03 17.22
C VAL A 472 10.14 -23.96 18.61
N ASP A 473 10.65 -22.79 19.01
CA ASP A 473 11.24 -22.56 20.32
C ASP A 473 10.24 -22.85 21.43
N PHE A 474 9.00 -22.34 21.31
CA PHE A 474 7.92 -22.62 22.26
C PHE A 474 7.65 -24.13 22.41
N TYR A 475 7.48 -24.86 21.30
CA TYR A 475 7.16 -26.29 21.38
C TYR A 475 8.33 -27.13 21.91
N GLN A 476 9.58 -26.76 21.61
CA GLN A 476 10.77 -27.42 22.14
C GLN A 476 10.91 -27.20 23.66
N GLN A 477 10.72 -25.97 24.11
CA GLN A 477 10.74 -25.63 25.54
C GLN A 477 9.59 -26.32 26.27
N SER A 478 8.40 -26.31 25.68
CA SER A 478 7.21 -26.99 26.19
C SER A 478 7.44 -28.48 26.41
N ALA A 479 8.03 -29.18 25.41
CA ALA A 479 8.34 -30.60 25.53
C ALA A 479 9.33 -30.88 26.68
N THR A 480 10.27 -29.97 26.92
CA THR A 480 11.22 -30.08 28.02
C THR A 480 10.53 -29.88 29.36
N ILE A 481 9.70 -28.84 29.50
CA ILE A 481 8.90 -28.57 30.70
C ILE A 481 8.02 -29.77 31.06
N TRP A 482 7.28 -30.32 30.09
CA TRP A 482 6.41 -31.48 30.34
C TRP A 482 7.19 -32.73 30.72
N ARG A 483 8.38 -32.95 30.12
CA ARG A 483 9.25 -34.07 30.50
C ARG A 483 9.75 -33.94 31.94
N ASP A 484 10.15 -32.74 32.35
CA ASP A 484 10.62 -32.48 33.71
C ASP A 484 9.51 -32.63 34.76
N ILE A 485 8.27 -32.23 34.39
CA ILE A 485 7.08 -32.48 35.19
C ILE A 485 6.86 -33.99 35.36
N VAL A 486 6.81 -34.75 34.27
CA VAL A 486 6.56 -36.21 34.30
C VAL A 486 7.62 -36.91 35.14
N ASN A 487 8.90 -36.63 34.88
CA ASN A 487 10.01 -37.19 35.67
C ASN A 487 9.89 -36.88 37.17
N SER A 488 9.41 -35.69 37.52
CA SER A 488 9.22 -35.30 38.93
C SER A 488 8.05 -36.02 39.60
N LEU A 489 7.05 -36.44 38.83
CA LEU A 489 5.89 -37.20 39.32
C LEU A 489 6.21 -38.69 39.42
N GLU A 490 6.91 -39.27 38.44
CA GLU A 490 7.32 -40.69 38.47
C GLU A 490 8.27 -41.00 39.65
N GLN A 491 9.10 -40.03 40.06
CA GLN A 491 9.94 -40.14 41.26
C GLN A 491 9.15 -40.26 42.58
N LEU A 492 7.82 -40.18 42.55
CA LEU A 492 6.96 -40.40 43.73
C LEU A 492 6.40 -41.81 43.80
N GLU A 493 6.34 -42.52 42.68
CA GLU A 493 5.78 -43.88 42.61
C GLU A 493 6.79 -44.95 43.05
N GLY A 494 8.08 -44.60 43.11
CA GLY A 494 9.16 -45.42 43.66
C GLY A 494 9.65 -44.90 45.00
#